data_AF-A0A7C3WZ17-F1
#
_entry.id   AF-A0A7C3WZ17-F1
#
_cell.length_a   1.000
_cell.length_b   1.000
_cell.length_c   1.000
_cell.angle_alpha   90.00
_cell.angle_beta   90.00
_cell.angle_gamma   90.00
#
_symmetry.space_group_name_H-M   'P 1'
#
loop_
_entity.id
_entity.type
_entity.pdbx_description
1 polymer ?
#
loop_
_entity_poly.entity_id
_entity_poly.type
_entity_poly.pdbx_seq_one_letter_code
_entity_poly.pdbx_strand_id
1 'polypeptide(L)'
;MRKVVITKKQESIINKYLTEVNTSLNSSTDIENRQKILLDLRTKIISTLKKTGKNYIHDEELCEILYEEFGEPVIQAEKLLHPREPALKLTLDYENRIWLGVCAGLSARLQVPVLLIRLLFSILGLCLGFGFIVYLSIYFYLYLSSGAYSGKKIHWGFLIYQLILTLFLLGLVYGIAFFLLKGIELLHRGWVSYYYKSSLANVDDVYSFIFMSFLFYVWTGILSAIMGGLPLRNDWDKTFRNIRDAQIALLVIFESAGIAWVVYHLIIESIAAFRSIMI
;
A
#
# COMPACT_ATOMS: atom_id res chain seq x y z
N MET A 1 25.52 -19.85 -10.84
CA MET A 1 24.57 -20.09 -9.72
C MET A 1 25.35 -20.38 -8.46
N ARG A 2 25.18 -19.61 -7.37
CA ARG A 2 25.85 -19.89 -6.09
C ARG A 2 25.16 -21.05 -5.36
N LYS A 3 25.94 -21.95 -4.76
CA LYS A 3 25.44 -23.09 -4.00
C LYS A 3 25.14 -22.62 -2.57
N VAL A 4 23.87 -22.56 -2.20
CA VAL A 4 23.48 -22.37 -0.79
C VAL A 4 23.94 -23.62 -0.04
N VAL A 5 24.80 -23.43 0.96
CA VAL A 5 25.27 -24.51 1.84
C VAL A 5 24.28 -24.60 3.00
N ILE A 6 23.46 -25.65 2.99
CA ILE A 6 22.52 -25.93 4.07
C ILE A 6 23.27 -26.71 5.14
N THR A 7 23.23 -26.24 6.39
CA THR A 7 23.87 -26.94 7.52
C THR A 7 23.06 -28.18 7.92
N LYS A 8 23.69 -29.14 8.62
CA LYS A 8 22.97 -30.30 9.17
C LYS A 8 21.80 -29.90 10.08
N LYS A 9 21.95 -28.80 10.82
CA LYS A 9 20.90 -28.28 11.72
C LYS A 9 19.72 -27.73 10.92
N GLN A 10 19.98 -26.98 9.85
CA GLN A 10 18.94 -26.48 8.95
C GLN A 10 18.21 -27.61 8.21
N GLU A 11 18.94 -28.65 7.80
CA GLU A 11 18.33 -29.84 7.22
C GLU A 11 17.39 -30.53 8.22
N SER A 12 17.76 -30.59 9.51
CA SER A 12 16.87 -31.07 10.57
C SER A 12 15.60 -30.23 10.70
N ILE A 13 15.70 -28.90 10.62
CA ILE A 13 14.54 -27.98 10.65
C ILE A 13 13.61 -28.25 9.46
N ILE A 14 14.14 -28.36 8.24
CA ILE A 14 13.35 -28.67 7.04
C ILE A 14 12.68 -30.04 7.17
N ASN A 15 13.42 -31.06 7.63
CA ASN A 15 12.87 -32.40 7.83
C ASN A 15 11.78 -32.42 8.90
N LYS A 16 11.93 -31.65 9.98
CA LYS A 16 10.89 -31.47 10.99
C LYS A 16 9.62 -30.88 10.39
N TYR A 17 9.73 -29.80 9.62
CA TYR A 17 8.61 -29.19 8.91
C TYR A 17 7.91 -30.19 7.96
N LEU A 18 8.67 -30.91 7.14
CA LEU A 18 8.12 -31.93 6.23
C LEU A 18 7.45 -33.08 6.97
N THR A 19 7.97 -33.47 8.14
CA THR A 19 7.38 -34.51 8.99
C THR A 19 6.04 -34.06 9.55
N GLU A 20 5.93 -32.81 9.98
CA GLU A 20 4.67 -32.21 10.45
C GLU A 20 3.64 -32.14 9.31
N VAL A 21 4.04 -31.68 8.12
CA VAL A 21 3.18 -31.71 6.92
C VAL A 21 2.72 -33.14 6.60
N ASN A 22 3.65 -34.10 6.59
CA ASN A 22 3.35 -35.51 6.34
C ASN A 22 2.36 -36.10 7.36
N THR A 23 2.47 -35.69 8.62
CA THR A 23 1.56 -36.12 9.69
C THR A 23 0.14 -35.62 9.44
N SER A 24 -0.01 -34.40 8.90
CA SER A 24 -1.31 -33.87 8.50
C SER A 24 -1.85 -34.49 7.20
N LEU A 25 -0.99 -34.96 6.29
CA LEU A 25 -1.37 -35.64 5.05
C LEU A 25 -1.85 -37.10 5.25
N ASN A 26 -1.44 -37.74 6.34
CA ASN A 26 -1.68 -39.17 6.64
C ASN A 26 -3.16 -39.61 6.58
N SER A 27 -4.10 -38.67 6.65
CA SER A 27 -5.54 -38.97 6.74
C SER A 27 -6.23 -39.25 5.39
N SER A 28 -5.61 -39.01 4.24
CA SER A 28 -6.38 -38.87 2.98
C SER A 28 -5.67 -39.19 1.66
N THR A 29 -4.37 -39.56 1.64
CA THR A 29 -3.62 -39.79 0.40
C THR A 29 -2.86 -41.12 0.38
N ASP A 30 -2.74 -41.71 -0.81
CA ASP A 30 -1.92 -42.89 -1.07
C ASP A 30 -0.42 -42.63 -0.79
N ILE A 31 0.29 -43.67 -0.33
CA ILE A 31 1.67 -43.58 0.16
C ILE A 31 2.61 -43.06 -0.94
N GLU A 32 2.46 -43.54 -2.16
CA GLU A 32 3.33 -43.20 -3.29
C GLU A 32 3.12 -41.74 -3.72
N ASN A 33 1.86 -41.31 -3.82
CA ASN A 33 1.52 -39.93 -4.17
C ASN A 33 1.99 -38.94 -3.09
N ARG A 34 1.88 -39.31 -1.82
CA ARG A 34 2.36 -38.49 -0.69
C ARG A 34 3.87 -38.30 -0.69
N GLN A 35 4.64 -39.35 -0.99
CA GLN A 35 6.11 -39.22 -1.12
C GLN A 35 6.50 -38.27 -2.24
N LYS A 36 5.82 -38.37 -3.39
CA LYS A 36 6.01 -37.45 -4.52
C LYS A 36 5.72 -36.00 -4.14
N ILE A 37 4.58 -35.75 -3.48
CA ILE A 37 4.19 -34.42 -2.98
C ILE A 37 5.24 -33.83 -2.03
N LEU A 38 5.77 -34.63 -1.10
CA LEU A 38 6.79 -34.18 -0.15
C LEU A 38 8.14 -33.90 -0.82
N LEU A 39 8.52 -34.69 -1.84
CA LEU A 39 9.71 -34.45 -2.65
C LEU A 39 9.60 -33.15 -3.45
N ASP A 40 8.45 -32.90 -4.05
CA ASP A 40 8.17 -31.65 -4.77
C ASP A 40 8.20 -30.45 -3.81
N LEU A 41 7.60 -30.58 -2.63
CA LEU A 41 7.65 -29.54 -1.58
C LEU A 41 9.08 -29.26 -1.12
N ARG A 42 9.87 -30.31 -0.85
CA ARG A 42 11.29 -30.18 -0.48
C ARG A 42 12.09 -29.46 -1.56
N THR A 43 11.87 -29.83 -2.82
CA THR A 43 12.52 -29.21 -3.98
C THR A 43 12.17 -27.73 -4.08
N LYS A 44 10.88 -27.39 -3.85
CA LYS A 44 10.40 -26.00 -3.83
C LYS A 44 11.04 -25.20 -2.71
N ILE A 45 11.08 -25.73 -1.47
CA ILE A 45 11.76 -25.12 -0.31
C ILE A 45 13.21 -24.79 -0.65
N ILE A 46 13.97 -25.77 -1.15
CA ILE A 46 15.40 -25.57 -1.50
C ILE A 46 15.54 -24.53 -2.60
N SER A 47 14.65 -24.52 -3.59
CA SER A 47 14.68 -23.54 -4.68
C SER A 47 14.41 -22.11 -4.18
N THR A 48 13.48 -21.95 -3.23
CA THR A 48 13.17 -20.65 -2.60
C THR A 48 14.36 -20.14 -1.79
N LEU A 49 14.97 -21.00 -0.96
CA LEU A 49 16.17 -20.64 -0.20
C LEU A 49 17.33 -20.21 -1.10
N LYS A 50 17.48 -20.84 -2.27
CA LYS A 50 18.48 -20.41 -3.28
C LYS A 50 18.17 -19.05 -3.89
N LYS A 51 16.89 -18.72 -4.10
CA LYS A 51 16.47 -17.43 -4.67
C LYS A 51 16.72 -16.26 -3.74
N THR A 52 16.74 -16.47 -2.42
CA THR A 52 17.06 -15.44 -1.43
C THR A 52 18.48 -14.85 -1.63
N GLY A 53 19.38 -15.57 -2.31
CA GLY A 53 20.70 -15.06 -2.70
C GLY A 53 21.70 -14.87 -1.56
N LYS A 54 21.29 -15.17 -0.31
CA LYS A 54 22.14 -15.10 0.88
C LYS A 54 23.08 -16.31 0.93
N ASN A 55 24.36 -16.06 1.21
CA ASN A 55 25.37 -17.12 1.35
C ASN A 55 25.21 -17.90 2.66
N TYR A 56 24.61 -17.27 3.67
CA TYR A 56 24.34 -17.84 4.98
C TYR A 56 22.96 -17.37 5.44
N ILE A 57 22.18 -18.29 5.97
CA ILE A 57 20.84 -18.04 6.53
C ILE A 57 20.92 -18.49 7.99
N HIS A 58 20.45 -17.68 8.92
CA HIS A 58 20.41 -18.11 10.33
C HIS A 58 19.26 -19.11 10.55
N ASP A 59 19.35 -19.96 11.59
CA ASP A 59 18.31 -20.96 11.85
C ASP A 59 16.93 -20.33 12.12
N GLU A 60 16.91 -19.20 12.82
CA GLU A 60 15.71 -18.40 13.08
C GLU A 60 15.11 -17.85 11.78
N GLU A 61 15.96 -17.28 10.92
CA GLU A 61 15.56 -16.77 9.61
C GLU A 61 15.04 -17.88 8.68
N LEU A 62 15.61 -19.09 8.75
CA LEU A 62 15.10 -20.24 8.01
C LEU A 62 13.68 -20.60 8.45
N CYS A 63 13.41 -20.63 9.75
CA CYS A 63 12.06 -20.83 10.27
C CYS A 63 11.12 -19.74 9.74
N GLU A 64 11.51 -18.46 9.83
CA GLU A 64 10.72 -17.35 9.31
C GLU A 64 10.40 -17.52 7.82
N ILE A 65 11.39 -17.83 6.99
CA ILE A 65 11.18 -18.06 5.55
C ILE A 65 10.20 -19.23 5.31
N LEU A 66 10.33 -20.33 6.06
CA LEU A 66 9.43 -21.48 5.93
C LEU A 66 7.98 -21.10 6.26
N TYR A 67 7.76 -20.42 7.38
CA TYR A 67 6.42 -20.00 7.79
C TYR A 67 5.86 -18.87 6.93
N GLU A 68 6.68 -17.94 6.43
CA GLU A 68 6.23 -16.85 5.56
C GLU A 68 5.86 -17.34 4.16
N GLU A 69 6.68 -18.20 3.55
CA GLU A 69 6.51 -18.63 2.15
C GLU A 69 5.57 -19.84 2.02
N PHE A 70 5.65 -20.80 2.94
CA PHE A 70 4.88 -22.05 2.87
C PHE A 70 3.72 -22.08 3.88
N GLY A 71 3.77 -21.27 4.93
CA GLY A 71 2.74 -21.26 5.97
C GLY A 71 2.91 -22.38 7.00
N GLU A 72 1.97 -22.45 7.93
CA GLU A 72 1.96 -23.49 8.97
C GLU A 72 1.81 -24.89 8.33
N PRO A 73 2.50 -25.93 8.85
CA PRO A 73 2.50 -27.27 8.27
C PRO A 73 1.11 -27.84 8.00
N VAL A 74 0.15 -27.61 8.90
CA VAL A 74 -1.24 -28.07 8.78
C VAL A 74 -1.93 -27.41 7.59
N ILE A 75 -1.79 -26.09 7.45
CA ILE A 75 -2.34 -25.31 6.34
C ILE A 75 -1.68 -25.75 5.02
N GLN A 76 -0.37 -25.98 5.03
CA GLN A 76 0.34 -26.42 3.84
C GLN A 76 -0.08 -27.84 3.40
N ALA A 77 -0.34 -28.74 4.35
CA ALA A 77 -0.89 -30.06 4.04
C ALA A 77 -2.29 -29.95 3.42
N GLU A 78 -3.17 -29.10 3.96
CA GLU A 78 -4.50 -28.85 3.39
C GLU A 78 -4.43 -28.34 1.94
N LYS A 79 -3.49 -27.42 1.65
CA LYS A 79 -3.24 -26.91 0.29
C LYS A 79 -2.79 -28.00 -0.69
N LEU A 80 -2.09 -29.02 -0.19
CA LEU A 80 -1.56 -30.12 -1.00
C LEU A 80 -2.60 -31.22 -1.23
N LEU A 81 -3.52 -31.43 -0.28
CA LEU A 81 -4.64 -32.36 -0.41
C LEU A 81 -5.73 -31.85 -1.36
N HIS A 82 -5.96 -30.54 -1.33
CA HIS A 82 -6.93 -29.88 -2.20
C HIS A 82 -6.20 -28.95 -3.16
N PRO A 83 -5.38 -29.48 -4.10
CA PRO A 83 -4.67 -28.65 -5.05
C PRO A 83 -5.70 -27.79 -5.80
N ARG A 84 -5.47 -26.47 -5.82
CA ARG A 84 -6.42 -25.51 -6.35
C ARG A 84 -6.85 -25.87 -7.77
N GLU A 85 -8.15 -25.80 -8.03
CA GLU A 85 -8.70 -25.77 -9.38
C GLU A 85 -8.78 -24.30 -9.84
N PRO A 86 -7.80 -23.78 -10.62
CA PRO A 86 -7.78 -22.38 -11.03
C PRO A 86 -8.97 -21.99 -11.94
N ALA A 87 -9.66 -22.96 -12.54
CA ALA A 87 -10.73 -22.73 -13.50
C ALA A 87 -12.09 -22.37 -12.87
N LEU A 88 -12.37 -22.81 -11.64
CA LEU A 88 -13.72 -22.73 -11.06
C LEU A 88 -13.89 -21.62 -10.01
N LYS A 89 -12.81 -21.15 -9.36
CA LYS A 89 -12.90 -20.15 -8.30
C LYS A 89 -11.91 -19.01 -8.55
N LEU A 90 -12.41 -17.76 -8.54
CA LEU A 90 -11.57 -16.56 -8.59
C LEU A 90 -10.63 -16.63 -7.38
N THR A 91 -9.34 -16.83 -7.63
CA THR A 91 -8.33 -16.96 -6.58
C THR A 91 -7.19 -16.01 -6.87
N LEU A 92 -6.52 -15.54 -5.81
CA LEU A 92 -5.29 -14.77 -5.93
C LEU A 92 -4.23 -15.71 -6.53
N ASP A 93 -3.71 -15.42 -7.71
CA ASP A 93 -2.57 -16.16 -8.28
C ASP A 93 -1.29 -15.64 -7.63
N TYR A 94 -0.58 -16.55 -6.97
CA TYR A 94 0.56 -16.21 -6.12
C TYR A 94 1.88 -16.05 -6.89
N GLU A 95 1.98 -16.58 -8.12
CA GLU A 95 3.24 -16.63 -8.88
C GLU A 95 3.47 -15.37 -9.73
N ASN A 96 2.42 -14.68 -10.19
CA ASN A 96 2.49 -13.48 -11.04
C ASN A 96 2.14 -12.14 -10.34
N ARG A 97 2.26 -12.09 -9.01
CA ARG A 97 1.86 -10.93 -8.18
C ARG A 97 2.81 -9.76 -8.31
N ILE A 98 2.52 -8.83 -9.22
CA ILE A 98 3.10 -7.48 -9.14
C ILE A 98 2.27 -6.62 -8.18
N TRP A 99 0.95 -6.54 -8.39
CA TRP A 99 0.02 -5.93 -7.45
C TRP A 99 -0.90 -7.02 -6.91
N LEU A 100 -0.68 -7.49 -5.68
CA LEU A 100 -1.55 -8.38 -4.89
C LEU A 100 -2.10 -9.69 -5.51
N GLY A 101 -1.96 -9.96 -6.81
CA GLY A 101 -2.51 -11.14 -7.50
C GLY A 101 -3.93 -11.00 -8.01
N VAL A 102 -4.59 -9.84 -7.83
CA VAL A 102 -5.98 -9.63 -8.26
C VAL A 102 -6.10 -9.67 -9.78
N CYS A 103 -5.23 -8.94 -10.50
CA CYS A 103 -5.26 -8.93 -11.97
C CYS A 103 -4.98 -10.30 -12.57
N ALA A 104 -4.13 -11.11 -11.92
CA ALA A 104 -3.80 -12.46 -12.38
C ALA A 104 -4.98 -13.42 -12.14
N GLY A 105 -5.64 -13.33 -10.98
CA GLY A 105 -6.88 -14.07 -10.71
C GLY A 105 -8.02 -13.71 -11.68
N LEU A 106 -8.18 -12.43 -11.99
CA LEU A 106 -9.19 -11.97 -12.94
C LEU A 106 -8.84 -12.37 -14.39
N SER A 107 -7.56 -12.34 -14.75
CA SER A 107 -7.04 -12.79 -16.04
C SER A 107 -7.31 -14.28 -16.27
N ALA A 108 -7.05 -15.12 -15.27
CA ALA A 108 -7.31 -16.56 -15.36
C ALA A 108 -8.81 -16.85 -15.59
N ARG A 109 -9.70 -16.11 -14.91
CA ARG A 109 -11.15 -16.30 -15.06
C ARG A 109 -11.70 -15.77 -16.37
N LEU A 110 -11.26 -14.59 -16.80
CA LEU A 110 -11.76 -13.95 -18.02
C LEU A 110 -11.04 -14.44 -19.28
N GLN A 111 -9.95 -15.20 -19.15
CA GLN A 111 -9.04 -15.60 -20.23
C GLN A 111 -8.48 -14.39 -21.02
N VAL A 112 -8.37 -13.24 -20.36
CA VAL A 112 -7.86 -11.97 -20.93
C VAL A 112 -6.41 -11.76 -20.46
N PRO A 113 -5.50 -11.22 -21.30
CA PRO A 113 -4.14 -10.90 -20.88
C PRO A 113 -4.07 -10.01 -19.63
N VAL A 114 -3.23 -10.39 -18.66
CA VAL A 114 -3.02 -9.67 -17.39
C VAL A 114 -2.72 -8.19 -17.59
N LEU A 115 -1.97 -7.85 -18.65
CA LEU A 115 -1.60 -6.48 -18.99
C LEU A 115 -2.83 -5.60 -19.23
N LEU A 116 -3.84 -6.11 -19.92
CA LEU A 116 -5.03 -5.35 -20.29
C LEU A 116 -5.89 -5.05 -19.05
N ILE A 117 -6.02 -6.02 -18.15
CA ILE A 117 -6.71 -5.82 -16.87
C ILE A 117 -5.98 -4.78 -16.01
N ARG A 118 -4.63 -4.82 -15.96
CA ARG A 118 -3.85 -3.80 -15.26
C ARG A 118 -4.08 -2.41 -15.85
N LEU A 119 -4.00 -2.28 -17.18
CA LEU A 119 -4.19 -1.01 -17.87
C LEU A 119 -5.60 -0.45 -17.63
N LEU A 120 -6.63 -1.31 -17.64
CA LEU A 120 -8.00 -0.95 -17.31
C LEU A 120 -8.09 -0.38 -15.87
N PHE A 121 -7.59 -1.11 -14.87
CA PHE A 121 -7.59 -0.62 -13.48
C PHE A 121 -6.75 0.65 -13.30
N SER A 122 -5.63 0.79 -14.02
CA SER A 122 -4.82 2.00 -13.99
C SER A 122 -5.57 3.20 -14.58
N ILE A 123 -6.27 3.04 -15.70
CA ILE A 123 -7.09 4.11 -16.31
C ILE A 123 -8.25 4.49 -15.38
N LEU A 124 -8.99 3.50 -14.87
CA LEU A 124 -10.06 3.73 -13.90
C LEU A 124 -9.53 4.35 -12.58
N GLY A 125 -8.29 4.04 -12.22
CA GLY A 125 -7.59 4.64 -11.08
C GLY A 125 -7.23 6.10 -11.31
N LEU A 126 -6.85 6.49 -12.53
CA LEU A 126 -6.54 7.88 -12.89
C LEU A 126 -7.80 8.75 -12.96
N CYS A 127 -8.91 8.20 -13.46
CA CYS A 127 -10.17 8.92 -13.62
C CYS A 127 -10.98 9.06 -12.32
N LEU A 128 -10.38 9.50 -11.19
CA LEU A 128 -10.98 9.74 -9.85
C LEU A 128 -10.64 8.71 -8.76
N GLY A 129 -9.68 7.81 -8.97
CA GLY A 129 -9.30 6.80 -7.96
C GLY A 129 -10.31 5.67 -7.77
N PHE A 130 -11.43 5.68 -8.49
CA PHE A 130 -12.48 4.66 -8.37
C PHE A 130 -11.96 3.26 -8.72
N GLY A 131 -11.09 3.15 -9.74
CA GLY A 131 -10.46 1.89 -10.12
C GLY A 131 -9.68 1.24 -8.97
N PHE A 132 -9.03 2.05 -8.13
CA PHE A 132 -8.31 1.57 -6.95
C PHE A 132 -9.25 1.04 -5.87
N ILE A 133 -10.40 1.69 -5.62
CA ILE A 133 -11.40 1.18 -4.67
C ILE A 133 -11.88 -0.19 -5.12
N VAL A 134 -12.35 -0.30 -6.38
CA VAL A 134 -12.88 -1.55 -6.92
C VAL A 134 -11.81 -2.64 -6.84
N TYR A 135 -10.58 -2.31 -7.19
CA TYR A 135 -9.44 -3.21 -7.11
C TYR A 135 -9.21 -3.72 -5.67
N LEU A 136 -9.21 -2.81 -4.70
CA LEU A 136 -9.00 -3.11 -3.29
C LEU A 136 -10.17 -3.91 -2.70
N SER A 137 -11.41 -3.60 -3.08
CA SER A 137 -12.60 -4.36 -2.70
C SER A 137 -12.53 -5.80 -3.21
N ILE A 138 -12.14 -6.00 -4.48
CA ILE A 138 -11.93 -7.34 -5.04
C ILE A 138 -10.80 -8.05 -4.29
N TYR A 139 -9.71 -7.35 -3.98
CA TYR A 139 -8.62 -7.92 -3.18
C TYR A 139 -9.11 -8.41 -1.82
N PHE A 140 -9.80 -7.58 -1.05
CA PHE A 140 -10.27 -7.97 0.29
C PHE A 140 -11.32 -9.08 0.23
N TYR A 141 -12.24 -9.02 -0.74
CA TYR A 141 -13.19 -10.10 -0.98
C TYR A 141 -12.47 -11.43 -1.25
N LEU A 142 -11.47 -11.40 -2.14
CA LEU A 142 -10.65 -12.57 -2.43
C LEU A 142 -9.87 -13.03 -1.21
N TYR A 143 -9.21 -12.12 -0.50
CA TYR A 143 -8.42 -12.43 0.68
C TYR A 143 -9.26 -13.10 1.77
N LEU A 144 -10.45 -12.57 2.07
CA LEU A 144 -11.39 -13.12 3.05
C LEU A 144 -11.98 -14.47 2.60
N SER A 145 -12.32 -14.59 1.31
CA SER A 145 -12.87 -15.85 0.76
C SER A 145 -11.83 -16.97 0.59
N SER A 146 -10.54 -16.63 0.60
CA SER A 146 -9.45 -17.57 0.35
C SER A 146 -9.09 -18.43 1.56
N GLY A 147 -9.42 -18.03 2.79
CA GLY A 147 -9.10 -18.81 4.00
C GLY A 147 -7.62 -19.22 4.09
N ALA A 148 -7.35 -20.53 4.11
CA ALA A 148 -6.03 -21.17 4.08
C ALA A 148 -5.13 -20.72 2.91
N TYR A 149 -5.73 -20.19 1.85
CA TYR A 149 -5.06 -19.74 0.63
C TYR A 149 -4.70 -18.25 0.61
N SER A 150 -4.98 -17.51 1.69
CA SER A 150 -4.80 -16.05 1.80
C SER A 150 -3.35 -15.55 1.65
N GLY A 151 -2.35 -16.44 1.72
CA GLY A 151 -0.95 -16.10 1.49
C GLY A 151 -0.30 -15.38 2.67
N LYS A 152 0.54 -14.36 2.39
CA LYS A 152 1.24 -13.61 3.45
C LYS A 152 0.19 -12.89 4.32
N LYS A 153 0.19 -13.20 5.62
CA LYS A 153 -0.75 -12.63 6.60
C LYS A 153 -0.61 -11.09 6.57
N ILE A 154 -1.72 -10.40 6.43
CA ILE A 154 -1.74 -8.93 6.49
C ILE A 154 -1.43 -8.49 7.93
N HIS A 155 -0.40 -7.67 8.10
CA HIS A 155 -0.10 -7.03 9.39
C HIS A 155 -1.04 -5.84 9.61
N TRP A 156 -2.25 -6.11 10.09
CA TRP A 156 -3.30 -5.10 10.29
C TRP A 156 -2.85 -3.89 11.10
N GLY A 157 -2.05 -4.10 12.16
CA GLY A 157 -1.52 -3.01 12.97
C GLY A 157 -0.65 -2.04 12.18
N PHE A 158 0.18 -2.57 11.26
CA PHE A 158 1.00 -1.75 10.38
C PHE A 158 0.15 -0.99 9.35
N LEU A 159 -0.86 -1.64 8.77
CA LEU A 159 -1.78 -0.97 7.83
C LEU A 159 -2.54 0.18 8.51
N ILE A 160 -3.11 -0.06 9.69
CA ILE A 160 -3.82 0.97 10.46
C ILE A 160 -2.88 2.12 10.84
N TYR A 161 -1.66 1.81 11.27
CA TYR A 161 -0.64 2.81 11.57
C TYR A 161 -0.34 3.69 10.36
N GLN A 162 -0.12 3.10 9.18
CA GLN A 162 0.14 3.86 7.96
C GLN A 162 -1.03 4.79 7.59
N LEU A 163 -2.27 4.33 7.75
CA LEU A 163 -3.46 5.14 7.47
C LEU A 163 -3.60 6.31 8.45
N ILE A 164 -3.46 6.06 9.75
CA ILE A 164 -3.52 7.10 10.80
C ILE A 164 -2.41 8.13 10.60
N LEU A 165 -1.18 7.67 10.36
CA LEU A 165 -0.04 8.56 10.12
C LEU A 165 -0.29 9.48 8.92
N THR A 166 -0.84 8.94 7.84
CA THR A 166 -1.13 9.70 6.62
C THR A 166 -2.20 10.75 6.86
N LEU A 167 -3.31 10.38 7.49
CA LEU A 167 -4.39 11.32 7.82
C LEU A 167 -3.92 12.41 8.79
N PHE A 168 -3.10 12.03 9.78
CA PHE A 168 -2.51 12.97 10.72
C PHE A 168 -1.62 13.99 10.02
N LEU A 169 -0.70 13.55 9.16
CA LEU A 169 0.21 14.45 8.44
C LEU A 169 -0.55 15.38 7.49
N LEU A 170 -1.51 14.87 6.72
CA LEU A 170 -2.34 15.69 5.84
C LEU A 170 -3.18 16.71 6.63
N GLY A 171 -3.81 16.28 7.73
CA GLY A 171 -4.60 17.15 8.60
C GLY A 171 -3.74 18.22 9.29
N LEU A 172 -2.51 17.87 9.67
CA LEU A 172 -1.55 18.81 10.25
C LEU A 172 -1.14 19.88 9.23
N VAL A 173 -0.77 19.47 8.01
CA VAL A 173 -0.39 20.39 6.92
C VAL A 173 -1.52 21.37 6.61
N TYR A 174 -2.72 20.83 6.34
CA TYR A 174 -3.93 21.62 6.10
C TYR A 174 -4.27 22.55 7.28
N GLY A 175 -4.19 22.04 8.51
CA GLY A 175 -4.45 22.82 9.71
C GLY A 175 -3.52 24.03 9.84
N ILE A 176 -2.21 23.83 9.62
CA ILE A 176 -1.23 24.91 9.63
C ILE A 176 -1.57 25.95 8.56
N ALA A 177 -1.83 25.53 7.33
CA ALA A 177 -2.18 26.44 6.23
C ALA A 177 -3.46 27.25 6.53
N PHE A 178 -4.49 26.58 7.06
CA PHE A 178 -5.75 27.21 7.47
C PHE A 178 -5.55 28.26 8.56
N PHE A 179 -4.79 27.93 9.62
CA PHE A 179 -4.49 28.87 10.71
C PHE A 179 -3.65 30.06 10.24
N LEU A 180 -2.68 29.84 9.34
CA LEU A 180 -1.88 30.91 8.74
C LEU A 180 -2.76 31.88 7.94
N LEU A 181 -3.65 31.36 7.08
CA LEU A 181 -4.60 32.21 6.35
C LEU A 181 -5.53 32.98 7.29
N LYS A 182 -6.04 32.33 8.34
CA LYS A 182 -6.88 33.01 9.33
C LYS A 182 -6.12 34.10 10.08
N GLY A 183 -4.84 33.87 10.38
CA GLY A 183 -3.96 34.88 10.96
C GLY A 183 -3.78 36.08 10.02
N ILE A 184 -3.56 35.84 8.73
CA ILE A 184 -3.43 36.88 7.70
C ILE A 184 -4.73 37.69 7.56
N GLU A 185 -5.88 37.02 7.54
CA GLU A 185 -7.20 37.67 7.49
C GLU A 185 -7.44 38.56 8.72
N LEU A 186 -7.10 38.06 9.92
CA LEU A 186 -7.19 38.84 11.17
C LEU A 186 -6.27 40.07 11.15
N LEU A 187 -5.04 39.92 10.67
CA LEU A 187 -4.10 41.04 10.51
C LEU A 187 -4.61 42.09 9.52
N HIS A 188 -5.12 41.65 8.36
CA HIS A 188 -5.73 42.54 7.38
C HIS A 188 -6.91 43.30 7.98
N ARG A 189 -7.83 42.59 8.64
CA ARG A 189 -9.01 43.21 9.27
C ARG A 189 -8.64 44.18 10.37
N GLY A 190 -7.70 43.81 11.23
CA GLY A 190 -7.27 44.66 12.35
C GLY A 190 -6.52 45.92 11.91
N TRP A 191 -5.77 45.84 10.81
CA TRP A 191 -4.87 46.92 10.39
C TRP A 191 -5.32 47.63 9.12
N VAL A 192 -5.41 46.94 7.99
CA VAL A 192 -5.70 47.53 6.68
C VAL A 192 -7.14 48.01 6.60
N SER A 193 -8.09 47.17 7.03
CA SER A 193 -9.52 47.48 6.89
C SER A 193 -9.99 48.68 7.73
N TYR A 194 -9.22 49.04 8.76
CA TYR A 194 -9.46 50.23 9.57
C TYR A 194 -9.22 51.53 8.76
N TYR A 195 -8.22 51.54 7.88
CA TYR A 195 -7.84 52.72 7.10
C TYR A 195 -8.41 52.72 5.68
N TYR A 196 -8.67 51.55 5.11
CA TYR A 196 -9.11 51.40 3.74
C TYR A 196 -10.20 50.34 3.68
N LYS A 197 -11.40 50.70 3.20
CA LYS A 197 -12.55 49.79 3.10
C LYS A 197 -12.40 48.82 1.93
N SER A 198 -11.33 48.03 1.92
CA SER A 198 -11.17 46.86 1.05
C SER A 198 -11.45 45.58 1.82
N SER A 199 -12.07 44.61 1.15
CA SER A 199 -11.93 43.21 1.51
C SER A 199 -10.64 42.69 0.89
N LEU A 200 -9.86 41.90 1.63
CA LEU A 200 -8.68 41.24 1.08
C LEU A 200 -9.10 40.39 -0.12
N ALA A 201 -8.63 40.75 -1.32
CA ALA A 201 -9.15 40.18 -2.55
C ALA A 201 -8.94 38.66 -2.61
N ASN A 202 -9.99 37.93 -2.94
CA ASN A 202 -9.98 36.49 -3.28
C ASN A 202 -9.50 35.54 -2.16
N VAL A 203 -9.58 35.93 -0.88
CA VAL A 203 -9.22 35.04 0.24
C VAL A 203 -10.11 33.79 0.27
N ASP A 204 -11.41 33.95 -0.01
CA ASP A 204 -12.37 32.84 -0.06
C ASP A 204 -12.05 31.84 -1.17
N ASP A 205 -11.54 32.32 -2.32
CA ASP A 205 -11.08 31.47 -3.41
C ASP A 205 -9.85 30.66 -2.99
N VAL A 206 -8.92 31.27 -2.24
CA VAL A 206 -7.74 30.57 -1.72
C VAL A 206 -8.14 29.55 -0.65
N TYR A 207 -9.08 29.85 0.24
CA TYR A 207 -9.64 28.86 1.16
C TYR A 207 -10.25 27.68 0.41
N SER A 208 -11.05 27.96 -0.61
CA SER A 208 -11.67 26.93 -1.45
C SER A 208 -10.61 26.09 -2.17
N PHE A 209 -9.57 26.72 -2.70
CA PHE A 209 -8.46 26.04 -3.35
C PHE A 209 -7.68 25.13 -2.39
N ILE A 210 -7.33 25.61 -1.19
CA ILE A 210 -6.63 24.81 -0.17
C ILE A 210 -7.52 23.64 0.28
N PHE A 211 -8.80 23.89 0.53
CA PHE A 211 -9.73 22.84 0.94
C PHE A 211 -9.91 21.77 -0.15
N MET A 212 -10.10 22.16 -1.41
CA MET A 212 -10.22 21.21 -2.52
C MET A 212 -8.93 20.42 -2.75
N SER A 213 -7.77 21.09 -2.63
CA SER A 213 -6.47 20.44 -2.68
C SER A 213 -6.33 19.41 -1.56
N PHE A 214 -6.66 19.78 -0.32
CA PHE A 214 -6.66 18.88 0.82
C PHE A 214 -7.55 17.66 0.59
N LEU A 215 -8.80 17.83 0.14
CA LEU A 215 -9.69 16.70 -0.15
C LEU A 215 -9.12 15.76 -1.22
N PHE A 216 -8.55 16.32 -2.29
CA PHE A 216 -7.88 15.55 -3.33
C PHE A 216 -6.72 14.72 -2.78
N TYR A 217 -5.85 15.33 -1.97
CA TYR A 217 -4.70 14.64 -1.38
C TYR A 217 -5.06 13.67 -0.25
N VAL A 218 -6.13 13.91 0.51
CA VAL A 218 -6.71 12.94 1.43
C VAL A 218 -7.17 11.70 0.67
N TRP A 219 -7.90 11.90 -0.42
CA TRP A 219 -8.38 10.80 -1.24
C TRP A 219 -7.24 9.95 -1.79
N THR A 220 -6.27 10.57 -2.47
CA THR A 220 -5.15 9.82 -3.07
C THR A 220 -4.18 9.29 -2.02
N GLY A 221 -3.98 10.02 -0.92
CA GLY A 221 -3.10 9.66 0.17
C GLY A 221 -3.58 8.43 0.94
N ILE A 222 -4.89 8.32 1.21
CA ILE A 222 -5.47 7.11 1.82
C ILE A 222 -5.19 5.88 0.95
N LEU A 223 -5.39 5.99 -0.36
CA LEU A 223 -5.15 4.88 -1.29
C LEU A 223 -3.68 4.45 -1.28
N SER A 224 -2.74 5.41 -1.35
CA SER A 224 -1.31 5.12 -1.28
C SER A 224 -0.89 4.54 0.08
N ALA A 225 -1.49 5.00 1.18
CA ALA A 225 -1.23 4.49 2.53
C ALA A 225 -1.71 3.03 2.69
N ILE A 226 -2.91 2.71 2.20
CA ILE A 226 -3.42 1.33 2.23
C ILE A 226 -2.52 0.42 1.41
N MET A 227 -2.17 0.83 0.18
CA MET A 227 -1.29 0.03 -0.68
C MET A 227 0.12 -0.13 -0.07
N GLY A 228 0.66 0.91 0.56
CA GLY A 228 1.96 0.86 1.25
C GLY A 228 1.97 0.07 2.57
N GLY A 229 0.79 -0.23 3.11
CA GLY A 229 0.60 -1.09 4.29
C GLY A 229 0.36 -2.57 3.95
N LEU A 230 0.11 -2.90 2.68
CA LEU A 230 -0.11 -4.27 2.23
C LEU A 230 1.22 -4.95 1.82
N PRO A 231 1.34 -6.28 2.01
CA PRO A 231 2.54 -7.02 1.62
C PRO A 231 2.59 -7.19 0.09
N LEU A 232 3.10 -6.17 -0.59
CA LEU A 232 3.33 -6.19 -2.03
C LEU A 232 4.69 -6.83 -2.35
N ARG A 233 4.81 -7.41 -3.55
CA ARG A 233 6.06 -8.04 -4.01
C ARG A 233 7.06 -6.98 -4.44
N ASN A 234 8.35 -7.32 -4.55
CA ASN A 234 9.41 -6.46 -5.12
C ASN A 234 9.48 -5.06 -4.50
N ASP A 235 9.23 -4.95 -3.19
CA ASP A 235 9.24 -3.70 -2.43
C ASP A 235 8.29 -2.62 -2.96
N TRP A 236 7.23 -3.01 -3.68
CA TRP A 236 6.20 -2.08 -4.14
C TRP A 236 5.50 -1.37 -2.97
N ASP A 237 5.46 -1.98 -1.78
CA ASP A 237 4.99 -1.34 -0.55
C ASP A 237 5.82 -0.10 -0.21
N LYS A 238 7.15 -0.17 -0.37
CA LYS A 238 8.06 0.97 -0.23
C LYS A 238 7.81 2.03 -1.30
N THR A 239 7.56 1.62 -2.54
CA THR A 239 7.19 2.55 -3.61
C THR A 239 5.92 3.33 -3.28
N PHE A 240 4.86 2.66 -2.79
CA PHE A 240 3.62 3.34 -2.41
C PHE A 240 3.80 4.27 -1.19
N ARG A 241 4.64 3.90 -0.22
CA ARG A 241 5.02 4.80 0.89
C ARG A 241 5.75 6.05 0.37
N ASN A 242 6.69 5.89 -0.55
CA ASN A 242 7.37 7.03 -1.18
C ASN A 242 6.41 7.91 -2.00
N ILE A 243 5.45 7.30 -2.71
CA ILE A 243 4.41 8.05 -3.45
C ILE A 243 3.55 8.87 -2.48
N ARG A 244 3.15 8.28 -1.35
CA ARG A 244 2.42 9.01 -0.30
C ARG A 244 3.24 10.19 0.23
N ASP A 245 4.51 9.97 0.56
CA ASP A 245 5.37 11.04 1.10
C ASP A 245 5.56 12.17 0.08
N ALA A 246 5.70 11.82 -1.21
CA ALA A 246 5.74 12.78 -2.30
C ALA A 246 4.41 13.56 -2.45
N GLN A 247 3.25 12.89 -2.31
CA GLN A 247 1.94 13.55 -2.32
C GLN A 247 1.80 14.58 -1.20
N ILE A 248 2.22 14.24 0.03
CA ILE A 248 2.20 15.18 1.17
C ILE A 248 3.10 16.38 0.88
N ALA A 249 4.30 16.17 0.34
CA ALA A 249 5.20 17.26 -0.03
C ALA A 249 4.58 18.16 -1.13
N LEU A 250 3.88 17.56 -2.09
CA LEU A 250 3.18 18.29 -3.16
C LEU A 250 2.02 19.13 -2.61
N LEU A 251 1.26 18.62 -1.63
CA LEU A 251 0.25 19.39 -0.92
C LEU A 251 0.87 20.62 -0.25
N VAL A 252 1.97 20.45 0.48
CA VAL A 252 2.67 21.57 1.15
C VAL A 252 3.08 22.65 0.15
N ILE A 253 3.58 22.27 -1.03
CA ILE A 253 3.95 23.22 -2.09
C ILE A 253 2.72 23.97 -2.59
N PHE A 254 1.62 23.27 -2.88
CA PHE A 254 0.38 23.90 -3.36
C PHE A 254 -0.23 24.85 -2.34
N GLU A 255 -0.30 24.47 -1.07
CA GLU A 255 -0.79 25.33 0.00
C GLU A 255 0.11 26.55 0.21
N SER A 256 1.44 26.36 0.17
CA SER A 256 2.41 27.45 0.27
C SER A 256 2.24 28.47 -0.87
N ALA A 257 1.97 28.01 -2.09
CA ALA A 257 1.71 28.89 -3.22
C ALA A 257 0.42 29.71 -3.03
N GLY A 258 -0.65 29.08 -2.51
CA GLY A 258 -1.89 29.77 -2.17
C GLY A 258 -1.68 30.84 -1.08
N ILE A 259 -0.95 30.51 -0.02
CA ILE A 259 -0.62 31.47 1.06
C ILE A 259 0.23 32.62 0.52
N ALA A 260 1.26 32.33 -0.28
CA ALA A 260 2.12 33.35 -0.87
C ALA A 260 1.34 34.35 -1.74
N TRP A 261 0.35 33.87 -2.49
CA TRP A 261 -0.57 34.71 -3.26
C TRP A 261 -1.35 35.69 -2.37
N VAL A 262 -1.91 35.23 -1.24
CA VAL A 262 -2.63 36.10 -0.30
C VAL A 262 -1.70 37.12 0.35
N VAL A 263 -0.49 36.70 0.74
CA VAL A 263 0.51 37.61 1.33
C VAL A 263 0.90 38.71 0.34
N TYR A 264 1.09 38.37 -0.94
CA TYR A 264 1.37 39.35 -1.99
C TYR A 264 0.25 40.40 -2.08
N HIS A 265 -1.02 39.99 -2.07
CA HIS A 265 -2.16 40.91 -2.08
C HIS A 265 -2.23 41.77 -0.82
N LEU A 266 -1.98 41.19 0.36
CA LEU A 266 -1.92 41.92 1.62
C LEU A 266 -0.89 43.07 1.57
N ILE A 267 0.30 42.80 1.02
CA ILE A 267 1.38 43.80 0.90
C ILE A 267 0.94 44.96 0.00
N ILE A 268 0.36 44.66 -1.17
CA ILE A 268 -0.11 45.69 -2.11
C ILE A 268 -1.18 46.57 -1.47
N GLU A 269 -2.18 45.96 -0.81
CA GLU A 269 -3.25 46.71 -0.14
C GLU A 269 -2.71 47.54 1.02
N SER A 270 -1.73 47.03 1.76
CA SER A 270 -1.08 47.76 2.86
C SER A 270 -0.34 49.01 2.35
N ILE A 271 0.38 48.90 1.22
CA ILE A 271 1.06 50.05 0.59
C ILE A 271 0.03 51.09 0.13
N ALA A 272 -1.09 50.65 -0.45
CA ALA A 272 -2.16 51.55 -0.88
C ALA A 272 -2.79 52.30 0.31
N ALA A 273 -3.08 51.60 1.40
CA ALA A 273 -3.60 52.19 2.63
C ALA A 273 -2.62 53.21 3.23
N PHE A 274 -1.32 52.89 3.27
CA PHE A 274 -0.31 53.82 3.76
C PHE A 274 -0.23 55.09 2.91
N ARG A 275 -0.30 54.95 1.58
CA ARG A 275 -0.34 56.09 0.66
C ARG A 275 -1.57 56.98 0.90
N SER A 276 -2.74 56.42 1.18
CA SER A 276 -3.95 57.21 1.47
C SER A 276 -3.91 57.97 2.80
N ILE A 277 -3.04 57.56 3.75
CA ILE A 277 -2.87 58.27 5.02
C ILE A 277 -1.93 59.47 4.87
N MET A 278 -0.97 59.41 3.95
CA MET A 278 0.04 60.46 3.76
C MET A 278 -0.40 61.63 2.88
N ILE A 279 -1.43 61.45 2.04
CA ILE A 279 -1.97 62.47 1.13
C ILE A 279 -3.16 63.16 1.81
#